data_AF-A0A7X8I2B2-F1
#
_entry.id   AF-A0A7X8I2B2-F1
#
_cell.length_a   1.000
_cell.length_b   1.000
_cell.length_c   1.000
_cell.angle_alpha   90.00
_cell.angle_beta   90.00
_cell.angle_gamma   90.00
#
_symmetry.space_group_name_H-M   'P 1'
#
loop_
_entity.id
_entity.type
_entity.pdbx_description
1 polymer ?
#
loop_
_entity_poly.entity_id
_entity_poly.type
_entity_poly.pdbx_seq_one_letter_code
_entity_poly.pdbx_strand_id
1 'polypeptide(L)' 'DNGWTFVTALNFMLFSLLHFPCGTTLLTIKNETGSMKWPLFTFLLTTGIAILVTFLVNIVFSIVIC' A
#
# COMPACT_ATOMS: atom_id res chain seq x y z
N ASP A 1 16.12 -1.03 -23.75
CA ASP A 1 15.77 -1.92 -22.61
C ASP A 1 14.84 -1.19 -21.65
N ASN A 2 13.62 -1.70 -21.47
CA ASN A 2 12.50 -0.95 -20.89
C ASN A 2 12.59 -0.64 -19.38
N GLY A 3 13.77 -0.68 -18.75
CA GLY A 3 13.91 -0.29 -17.33
C GLY A 3 12.94 -1.03 -16.40
N TRP A 4 12.44 -2.20 -16.81
CA TRP A 4 11.63 -3.14 -16.04
C TRP A 4 12.54 -3.74 -14.97
N THR A 5 12.94 -2.89 -14.04
CA THR A 5 13.71 -3.25 -12.89
C THR A 5 12.83 -4.10 -12.00
N PHE A 6 13.43 -5.09 -11.35
CA PHE A 6 12.78 -5.93 -10.34
C PHE A 6 12.02 -5.07 -9.30
N VAL A 7 12.45 -3.84 -9.09
CA VAL A 7 11.86 -2.78 -8.28
C VAL A 7 10.43 -2.47 -8.67
N THR A 8 10.15 -2.24 -9.96
CA THR A 8 8.80 -1.90 -10.42
C THR A 8 7.86 -3.08 -10.19
N ALA A 9 8.33 -4.31 -10.43
CA ALA A 9 7.57 -5.52 -10.15
C ALA A 9 7.33 -5.73 -8.64
N LEU A 10 8.36 -5.52 -7.81
CA LEU A 10 8.26 -5.61 -6.35
C LEU A 10 7.31 -4.56 -5.77
N ASN A 11 7.40 -3.32 -6.26
CA ASN A 11 6.51 -2.23 -5.89
C ASN A 11 5.06 -2.53 -6.23
N PHE A 12 4.81 -3.09 -7.41
CA PHE A 12 3.46 -3.49 -7.82
C PHE A 12 2.91 -4.64 -6.95
N MET A 13 3.75 -5.60 -6.57
CA MET A 13 3.37 -6.68 -5.65
C MET A 13 3.06 -6.14 -4.24
N LEU A 14 3.92 -5.28 -3.70
CA LEU A 14 3.74 -4.67 -2.37
C LEU A 14 2.49 -3.80 -2.33
N PHE A 15 2.27 -2.98 -3.36
CA PHE A 15 1.05 -2.18 -3.49
C PHE A 15 -0.19 -3.08 -3.53
N SER A 16 -0.16 -4.17 -4.30
CA SER A 16 -1.30 -5.10 -4.40
C SER A 16 -1.61 -5.82 -3.07
N LEU A 17 -0.57 -6.20 -2.30
CA LEU A 17 -0.76 -6.83 -0.98
C LEU A 17 -1.27 -5.85 0.07
N LEU A 18 -0.74 -4.62 0.09
CA LEU A 18 -1.06 -3.65 1.15
C LEU A 18 -2.33 -2.85 0.85
N HIS A 19 -2.57 -2.46 -0.41
CA HIS A 19 -3.74 -1.68 -0.81
C HIS A 19 -5.04 -2.50 -0.85
N PHE A 20 -5.02 -3.78 -0.48
CA PHE A 20 -6.24 -4.59 -0.40
C PHE A 20 -6.73 -4.73 1.05
N PRO A 21 -7.27 -3.67 1.69
CA PRO A 21 -8.15 -3.89 2.82
C PRO A 21 -9.38 -4.56 2.23
N CYS A 22 -9.48 -5.88 2.41
CA CYS A 22 -10.59 -6.64 1.87
C CYS A 22 -11.90 -6.02 2.40
N GLY A 23 -12.93 -5.94 1.56
CA GLY A 23 -14.20 -5.32 1.96
C GLY A 23 -14.75 -5.90 3.27
N THR A 24 -14.42 -7.17 3.55
CA THR A 24 -14.66 -7.87 4.82
C THR A 24 -14.01 -7.21 6.03
N THR A 25 -12.77 -6.70 5.96
CA THR A 25 -12.15 -5.96 7.09
C THR A 25 -12.86 -4.64 7.35
N LEU A 26 -13.21 -3.87 6.31
CA LEU A 26 -13.99 -2.63 6.48
C LEU A 26 -15.37 -2.90 7.07
N LEU A 27 -16.01 -4.00 6.67
CA LEU A 27 -17.35 -4.38 7.13
C LEU A 27 -17.33 -4.81 8.60
N THR A 28 -16.29 -5.52 9.05
CA THR A 28 -16.08 -5.82 10.47
C THR A 28 -15.81 -4.55 11.28
N ILE A 29 -14.92 -3.67 10.83
CA ILE A 29 -14.63 -2.39 11.53
C ILE A 29 -15.89 -1.53 11.64
N LYS A 30 -16.71 -1.50 10.58
CA LYS A 30 -18.01 -0.84 10.56
C LYS A 30 -18.94 -1.40 11.64
N ASN A 31 -19.03 -2.71 11.77
CA ASN A 31 -19.93 -3.36 12.73
C ASN A 31 -19.45 -3.22 14.18
N GLU A 32 -18.14 -3.29 14.41
CA GLU A 32 -17.52 -3.17 15.75
C GLU A 32 -17.51 -1.72 16.26
N THR A 33 -17.25 -0.74 15.37
CA THR A 33 -17.09 0.66 15.77
C THR A 33 -18.38 1.48 15.61
N GLY A 34 -19.38 0.94 14.90
CA GLY A 34 -20.67 1.60 14.64
C GLY A 34 -20.60 2.88 13.78
N SER A 35 -19.42 3.30 13.31
CA SER A 35 -19.22 4.57 12.60
C SER A 35 -18.38 4.43 11.32
N MET A 36 -18.82 5.09 10.24
CA MET A 36 -18.18 5.04 8.90
C MET A 36 -16.84 5.80 8.84
N LYS A 37 -16.49 6.54 9.88
CA LYS A 37 -15.24 7.32 9.93
C LYS A 37 -14.00 6.43 10.06
N TRP A 38 -14.14 5.31 10.77
CA TRP A 38 -13.03 4.39 11.06
C TRP A 38 -12.61 3.52 9.87
N PRO A 39 -13.53 2.92 9.09
CA PRO A 39 -13.18 2.19 7.88
C PRO A 39 -12.46 3.08 6.86
N LEU A 40 -12.90 4.34 6.72
CA LEU A 40 -12.28 5.32 5.83
C LEU A 40 -10.86 5.68 6.30
N PHE A 41 -10.67 5.86 7.61
CA PHE A 41 -9.35 6.11 8.20
C PHE A 41 -8.40 4.93 7.97
N THR A 42 -8.86 3.69 8.18
CA THR A 42 -8.07 2.48 7.90
C THR A 42 -7.67 2.41 6.43
N PHE A 43 -8.60 2.65 5.50
CA PHE A 43 -8.28 2.69 4.08
C PHE A 43 -7.19 3.72 3.77
N LEU A 44 -7.33 4.95 4.29
CA LEU A 44 -6.38 6.05 4.08
C LEU A 44 -5.00 5.73 4.68
N LEU A 45 -4.96 5.10 5.85
CA LEU A 45 -3.74 4.63 6.50
C LEU A 45 -3.02 3.59 5.62
N THR A 46 -3.72 2.54 5.18
CA THR A 46 -3.10 1.47 4.41
C THR A 46 -2.61 1.96 3.05
N THR A 47 -3.36 2.84 2.38
CA THR A 47 -2.94 3.48 1.13
C THR A 47 -1.74 4.40 1.34
N GLY A 48 -1.71 5.16 2.43
CA GLY A 48 -0.56 6.00 2.79
C GLY A 48 0.72 5.19 3.01
N ILE A 49 0.63 4.06 3.72
CA ILE A 49 1.77 3.16 3.94
C ILE A 49 2.24 2.54 2.62
N ALA A 50 1.30 2.12 1.75
CA ALA A 50 1.65 1.55 0.45
C ALA A 50 2.45 2.54 -0.41
N ILE A 51 2.01 3.80 -0.48
CA ILE A 51 2.72 4.87 -1.20
C ILE A 51 4.11 5.09 -0.60
N LEU A 52 4.21 5.18 0.74
CA LEU A 52 5.47 5.36 1.45
C LEU A 52 6.49 4.26 1.11
N VAL A 53 6.06 2.99 1.21
CA VAL A 53 6.90 1.83 0.89
C VAL A 53 7.36 1.87 -0.57
N THR A 54 6.43 2.19 -1.47
CA THR A 54 6.73 2.26 -2.92
C THR A 54 7.79 3.31 -3.23
N PHE A 55 7.68 4.48 -2.58
CA PHE A 55 8.62 5.58 -2.71
C PHE A 55 9.99 5.24 -2.13
N LEU A 56 10.03 4.58 -0.97
CA LEU A 56 11.25 4.15 -0.30
C LEU A 56 12.03 3.13 -1.15
N VAL A 57 11.34 2.14 -1.71
CA VAL A 57 11.94 1.13 -2.59
C VAL A 57 12.54 1.77 -3.84
N ASN A 58 11.85 2.74 -4.44
CA ASN A 58 12.37 3.50 -5.57
C ASN A 58 13.63 4.32 -5.21
N ILE A 59 13.63 4.99 -4.05
CA ILE A 59 14.78 5.76 -3.54
C ILE A 59 15.97 4.83 -3.27
N VAL A 60 15.76 3.73 -2.55
CA VAL A 60 16.83 2.77 -2.21
C VAL A 60 17.47 2.22 -3.47
N PHE A 61 16.69 1.87 -4.47
CA PHE A 61 17.25 1.36 -5.71
C PHE A 61 18.03 2.43 -6.49
N SER A 62 17.54 3.67 -6.53
CA SER A 62 18.27 4.79 -7.11
C SER A 62 19.60 5.08 -6.40
N ILE A 63 19.69 4.78 -5.09
CA ILE A 63 20.93 4.90 -4.30
C ILE A 63 21.87 3.70 -4.51
N VAL A 64 21.33 2.48 -4.59
CA VAL A 64 22.11 1.23 -4.72
C VAL A 64 22.72 1.05 -6.11
N ILE A 65 22.10 1.63 -7.15
CA ILE A 65 22.59 1.59 -8.55
C ILE A 65 23.44 2.80 -8.95
N CYS A 66 23.53 3.81 -8.08
CA CYS A 66 24.52 4.87 -8.23
C CYS A 66 25.91 4.39 -7.80
#